data_AF-A0A966K352-F1
#
_entry.id   AF-A0A966K352-F1
#
_cell.length_a   1.000
_cell.length_b   1.000
_cell.length_c   1.000
_cell.angle_alpha   90.00
_cell.angle_beta   90.00
_cell.angle_gamma   90.00
#
_symmetry.space_group_name_H-M   'P 1'
#
loop_
_entity.id
_entity.type
_entity.pdbx_description
1 polymer ?
#
loop_
_entity_poly.entity_id
_entity_poly.type
_entity_poly.pdbx_seq_one_letter_code
_entity_poly.pdbx_strand_id
1 'polypeptide(L)'
;KYVGVELVRSTTPKKVKSLIESITRNSLLSRDVKVANGIYRDSYDQFCLLNNDDIAFRSSINNLQKYTEGASLSKFKPATPSHVKGAIAFNLLIKQMSLEDKFPKIETGQKVKKVYLNKNRFNLDALSYPSELPKEFNLTVDFDRMFAKLVTQPIERLYEAIGWRLPVVGKEVQTDLFEMFGM
;
A
#
# COMPACT_ATOMS: atom_id res chain seq x y z
N LYS A 1 10.93 19.57 13.63
CA LYS A 1 9.81 19.59 12.64
C LYS A 1 10.43 19.18 11.31
N TYR A 2 10.18 17.96 10.83
CA TYR A 2 10.80 17.42 9.61
C TYR A 2 10.11 18.04 8.39
N VAL A 3 10.57 19.22 7.96
CA VAL A 3 10.01 19.97 6.84
C VAL A 3 11.05 19.94 5.74
N GLY A 4 10.89 19.05 4.76
CA GLY A 4 11.79 18.93 3.61
C GLY A 4 12.03 17.49 3.14
N VAL A 5 11.89 16.51 4.03
CA VAL A 5 11.87 15.09 3.65
C VAL A 5 10.42 14.63 3.69
N GLU A 6 9.74 14.57 2.54
CA GLU A 6 8.42 13.92 2.43
C GLU A 6 8.57 12.40 2.64
N LEU A 7 8.94 11.99 3.86
CA LEU A 7 9.02 10.60 4.27
C LEU A 7 7.63 9.99 4.14
N VAL A 8 6.59 10.71 4.54
CA VAL A 8 5.22 10.16 4.57
C VAL A 8 4.26 11.00 3.74
N ARG A 9 3.61 10.36 2.76
CA ARG A 9 2.61 11.00 1.91
C ARG A 9 1.31 11.27 2.68
N SER A 10 0.53 12.25 2.21
CA SER A 10 -0.81 12.53 2.74
C SER A 10 -1.75 11.32 2.59
N THR A 11 -1.53 10.51 1.56
CA THR A 11 -2.29 9.29 1.23
C THR A 11 -2.02 8.10 2.15
N THR A 12 -0.93 8.14 2.94
CA THR A 12 -0.55 7.07 3.87
C THR A 12 -1.46 7.06 5.12
N PRO A 13 -1.93 5.91 5.61
CA PRO A 13 -2.72 5.80 6.85
C PRO A 13 -1.95 6.17 8.11
N LYS A 14 -2.67 6.61 9.16
CA LYS A 14 -2.06 7.08 10.43
C LYS A 14 -1.18 6.01 11.09
N LYS A 15 -1.67 4.77 11.21
CA LYS A 15 -0.90 3.66 11.84
C LYS A 15 0.40 3.36 11.07
N VAL A 16 0.36 3.48 9.75
CA VAL A 16 1.54 3.28 8.92
C VAL A 16 2.50 4.45 9.02
N LYS A 17 2.00 5.69 9.20
CA LYS A 17 2.86 6.86 9.47
C LYS A 17 3.66 6.67 10.75
N SER A 18 3.03 6.17 11.82
CA SER A 18 3.73 5.94 13.10
C SER A 18 4.84 4.89 12.98
N LEU A 19 4.67 3.85 12.16
CA LEU A 19 5.73 2.88 11.88
C LEU A 19 6.92 3.56 11.18
N ILE A 20 6.66 4.32 10.12
CA ILE A 20 7.71 5.05 9.39
C ILE A 20 8.44 6.04 10.29
N GLU A 21 7.71 6.79 11.11
CA GLU A 21 8.27 7.74 12.06
C GLU A 21 9.15 7.06 13.12
N SER A 22 8.73 5.88 13.61
CA SER A 22 9.52 5.08 14.54
C SER A 22 10.84 4.63 13.93
N ILE A 23 10.79 4.04 12.73
CA ILE A 23 12.00 3.59 12.01
C ILE A 23 12.92 4.79 11.74
N THR A 24 12.36 5.89 11.23
CA THR A 24 13.13 7.10 10.89
C THR A 24 13.81 7.68 12.13
N ARG A 25 13.06 7.84 13.23
CA ARG A 25 13.59 8.40 14.48
C ARG A 25 14.72 7.54 15.02
N ASN A 26 14.54 6.22 15.07
CA ASN A 26 15.58 5.32 15.57
C ASN A 26 16.81 5.28 14.65
N SER A 27 16.62 5.31 13.33
CA SER A 27 17.73 5.37 12.36
C SER A 27 18.58 6.64 12.57
N LEU A 28 17.93 7.79 12.77
CA LEU A 28 18.62 9.07 12.95
C LEU A 28 19.25 9.24 14.34
N LEU A 29 18.60 8.74 15.41
CA LEU A 29 19.07 8.88 16.79
C LEU A 29 20.13 7.84 17.15
N SER A 30 19.86 6.56 16.89
CA SER A 30 20.75 5.48 17.30
C SER A 30 21.97 5.38 16.39
N ARG A 31 21.87 5.83 15.12
CA ARG A 31 22.90 5.71 14.07
C ARG A 31 23.49 4.29 13.92
N ASP A 32 22.77 3.29 14.43
CA ASP A 32 23.12 1.88 14.33
C ASP A 32 22.21 1.22 13.31
N VAL A 33 22.82 0.76 12.21
CA VAL A 33 22.16 0.07 11.11
C VAL A 33 21.49 -1.21 11.60
N LYS A 34 22.09 -1.96 12.53
CA LYS A 34 21.55 -3.23 13.01
C LYS A 34 20.26 -3.02 13.80
N VAL A 35 20.25 -2.02 14.68
CA VAL A 35 19.06 -1.63 15.45
C VAL A 35 17.96 -1.14 14.52
N ALA A 36 18.28 -0.28 13.56
CA ALA A 36 17.32 0.24 12.62
C ALA A 36 16.72 -0.84 11.70
N ASN A 37 17.54 -1.81 11.27
CA ASN A 37 17.11 -2.97 10.50
C ASN A 37 16.21 -3.90 11.30
N GLY A 38 16.51 -4.13 12.59
CA GLY A 38 15.64 -4.88 13.50
C GLY A 38 14.26 -4.24 13.61
N ILE A 39 14.20 -2.93 13.87
CA ILE A 39 12.94 -2.17 13.97
C ILE A 39 12.17 -2.19 12.65
N TYR A 40 12.86 -2.14 11.51
CA TYR A 40 12.22 -2.24 10.20
C TYR A 40 11.57 -3.63 9.99
N ARG A 41 12.23 -4.71 10.40
CA ARG A 41 11.66 -6.07 10.38
C ARG A 41 10.46 -6.19 11.32
N ASP A 42 10.59 -5.71 12.56
CA ASP A 42 9.48 -5.72 13.53
C ASP A 42 8.28 -4.90 13.03
N SER A 43 8.54 -3.82 12.29
CA SER A 43 7.49 -2.99 11.69
C SER A 43 6.71 -3.72 10.60
N TYR A 44 7.33 -4.67 9.89
CA TYR A 44 6.65 -5.54 8.93
C TYR A 44 5.72 -6.52 9.66
N ASP A 45 6.19 -7.16 10.73
CA ASP A 45 5.35 -8.06 11.52
C ASP A 45 4.15 -7.32 12.13
N GLN A 46 4.39 -6.12 12.68
CA GLN A 46 3.30 -5.26 13.15
C GLN A 46 2.35 -4.86 12.04
N PHE A 47 2.85 -4.61 10.82
CA PHE A 47 2.03 -4.26 9.67
C PHE A 47 1.13 -5.41 9.22
N CYS A 48 1.63 -6.65 9.25
CA CYS A 48 0.85 -7.85 8.93
C CYS A 48 -0.27 -8.12 9.94
N LEU A 49 -0.16 -7.62 11.17
CA LEU A 49 -1.20 -7.71 12.19
C LEU A 49 -2.29 -6.62 12.06
N LEU A 50 -2.09 -5.60 11.21
CA LEU A 50 -3.07 -4.53 11.03
C LEU A 50 -4.24 -4.96 10.14
N ASN A 51 -5.39 -4.35 10.40
CA ASN A 51 -6.57 -4.51 9.56
C ASN A 51 -6.35 -3.90 8.18
N ASN A 52 -6.99 -4.47 7.15
CA ASN A 52 -6.96 -3.99 5.76
C ASN A 52 -7.22 -2.48 5.64
N ASP A 53 -8.16 -1.98 6.44
CA ASP A 53 -8.55 -0.57 6.44
C ASP A 53 -7.50 0.37 7.04
N ASP A 54 -6.70 -0.12 7.98
CA ASP A 54 -5.62 0.64 8.59
C ASP A 54 -4.39 0.72 7.70
N ILE A 55 -4.28 -0.17 6.70
CA ILE A 55 -3.19 -0.18 5.73
C ILE A 55 -3.60 0.42 4.38
N ALA A 56 -4.89 0.59 4.11
CA ALA A 56 -5.38 1.08 2.81
C ALA A 56 -4.99 2.55 2.51
N PHE A 57 -4.44 2.80 1.32
CA PHE A 57 -4.13 4.15 0.86
C PHE A 57 -5.41 4.99 0.76
N ARG A 58 -5.37 6.21 1.28
CA ARG A 58 -6.48 7.16 1.14
C ARG A 58 -6.25 8.02 -0.09
N SER A 59 -7.20 8.08 -1.00
CA SER A 59 -7.10 8.89 -2.23
C SER A 59 -8.47 9.44 -2.63
N SER A 60 -8.49 10.61 -3.26
CA SER A 60 -9.70 11.17 -3.85
C SER A 60 -9.79 10.70 -5.30
N ILE A 61 -10.97 10.27 -5.74
CA ILE A 61 -11.21 9.91 -7.14
C ILE A 61 -11.62 11.15 -7.91
N ASN A 62 -10.84 11.50 -8.94
CA ASN A 62 -11.16 12.60 -9.85
C ASN A 62 -11.36 12.07 -11.27
N ASN A 63 -12.26 12.68 -12.03
CA ASN A 63 -12.52 12.37 -13.44
C ASN A 63 -12.92 10.91 -13.72
N LEU A 64 -13.65 10.23 -12.82
CA LEU A 64 -14.00 8.81 -12.97
C LEU A 64 -14.72 8.54 -14.31
N GLN A 65 -15.73 9.35 -14.63
CA GLN A 65 -16.56 9.20 -15.84
C GLN A 65 -15.73 9.14 -17.14
N LYS A 66 -14.67 9.94 -17.25
CA LYS A 66 -13.77 9.98 -18.42
C LYS A 66 -13.03 8.65 -18.65
N TYR A 67 -12.82 7.88 -17.59
CA TYR A 67 -12.11 6.60 -17.62
C TYR A 67 -13.05 5.41 -17.61
N THR A 68 -14.31 5.59 -17.21
CA THR A 68 -15.34 4.55 -17.21
C THR A 68 -15.83 4.22 -18.62
N GLU A 69 -15.85 5.21 -19.53
CA GLU A 69 -16.34 5.01 -20.89
C GLU A 69 -15.49 3.98 -21.65
N GLY A 70 -16.10 2.84 -22.00
CA GLY A 70 -15.44 1.72 -22.68
C GLY A 70 -14.54 0.85 -21.80
N ALA A 71 -14.53 1.06 -20.47
CA ALA A 71 -13.76 0.25 -19.55
C ALA A 71 -14.50 -1.03 -19.13
N SER A 72 -13.78 -2.14 -19.06
CA SER A 72 -14.22 -3.41 -18.48
C SER A 72 -13.20 -3.91 -17.46
N LEU A 73 -13.55 -4.93 -16.68
CA LEU A 73 -12.64 -5.57 -15.72
C LEU A 73 -11.33 -6.05 -16.37
N SER A 74 -11.37 -6.44 -17.65
CA SER A 74 -10.23 -6.91 -18.43
C SER A 74 -9.57 -5.82 -19.29
N LYS A 75 -10.19 -4.65 -19.46
CA LYS A 75 -9.71 -3.60 -20.35
C LYS A 75 -9.97 -2.22 -19.76
N PHE A 76 -8.91 -1.63 -19.20
CA PHE A 76 -8.93 -0.23 -18.74
C PHE A 76 -8.28 0.68 -19.79
N LYS A 77 -8.71 1.94 -19.85
CA LYS A 77 -8.09 2.95 -20.72
C LYS A 77 -6.60 3.12 -20.36
N PRO A 78 -5.69 3.25 -21.35
CA PRO A 78 -4.28 3.52 -21.08
C PRO A 78 -4.13 4.83 -20.30
N ALA A 79 -3.06 4.94 -19.51
CA ALA A 79 -2.81 6.05 -18.58
C ALA A 79 -3.85 6.25 -17.45
N THR A 80 -4.78 5.32 -17.23
CA THR A 80 -5.72 5.41 -16.09
C THR A 80 -4.96 5.22 -14.77
N PRO A 81 -5.07 6.16 -13.81
CA PRO A 81 -4.42 6.01 -12.50
C PRO A 81 -4.90 4.76 -11.75
N SER A 82 -4.00 4.12 -11.00
CA SER A 82 -4.32 2.86 -10.30
C SER A 82 -5.50 2.97 -9.32
N HIS A 83 -5.68 4.10 -8.64
CA HIS A 83 -6.84 4.32 -7.76
C HIS A 83 -8.15 4.47 -8.53
N VAL A 84 -8.12 5.08 -9.73
CA VAL A 84 -9.28 5.17 -10.63
C VAL A 84 -9.62 3.81 -11.22
N LYS A 85 -8.62 3.02 -11.66
CA LYS A 85 -8.83 1.63 -12.11
C LYS A 85 -9.53 0.80 -11.04
N GLY A 86 -9.06 0.89 -9.80
CA GLY A 86 -9.67 0.20 -8.66
C GLY A 86 -11.12 0.63 -8.40
N ALA A 87 -11.45 1.91 -8.59
CA ALA A 87 -12.81 2.41 -8.41
C ALA A 87 -13.76 1.95 -9.52
N ILE A 88 -13.28 1.93 -10.78
CA ILE A 88 -14.04 1.37 -11.91
C ILE A 88 -14.29 -0.12 -11.69
N ALA A 89 -13.26 -0.88 -11.30
CA ALA A 89 -13.39 -2.30 -11.02
C ALA A 89 -14.43 -2.57 -9.92
N PHE A 90 -14.42 -1.79 -8.84
CA PHE A 90 -15.42 -1.89 -7.78
C PHE A 90 -16.84 -1.68 -8.30
N ASN A 91 -17.07 -0.60 -9.06
CA ASN A 91 -18.38 -0.30 -9.64
C ASN A 91 -18.88 -1.40 -10.61
N LEU A 92 -17.96 -2.01 -11.38
CA LEU A 92 -18.31 -3.13 -12.25
C LEU A 92 -18.64 -4.40 -11.46
N LEU A 93 -17.90 -4.69 -10.38
CA LEU A 93 -18.12 -5.87 -9.55
C LEU A 93 -19.44 -5.80 -8.77
N ILE A 94 -19.76 -4.65 -8.16
CA ILE A 94 -21.05 -4.49 -7.45
C ILE A 94 -22.23 -4.66 -8.42
N LYS A 95 -22.10 -4.19 -9.66
CA LYS A 95 -23.14 -4.34 -10.69
C LYS A 95 -23.26 -5.79 -11.15
N GLN A 96 -22.14 -6.47 -11.40
CA GLN A 96 -22.11 -7.86 -11.85
C GLN A 96 -22.65 -8.83 -10.78
N MET A 97 -22.44 -8.52 -9.50
CA MET A 97 -22.89 -9.34 -8.37
C MET A 97 -24.23 -8.87 -7.78
N SER A 98 -24.89 -7.88 -8.38
CA SER A 98 -26.13 -7.28 -7.88
C SER A 98 -26.05 -6.83 -6.41
N LEU A 99 -24.91 -6.25 -6.03
CA LEU A 99 -24.63 -5.72 -4.69
C LEU A 99 -24.81 -4.19 -4.61
N GLU A 100 -25.46 -3.59 -5.60
CA GLU A 100 -25.71 -2.14 -5.67
C GLU A 100 -26.55 -1.64 -4.48
N ASP A 101 -27.40 -2.50 -3.90
CA ASP A 101 -28.21 -2.19 -2.71
C ASP A 101 -27.39 -2.16 -1.42
N LYS A 102 -26.28 -2.92 -1.35
CA LYS A 102 -25.45 -3.04 -0.15
C LYS A 102 -24.29 -2.06 -0.13
N PHE A 103 -23.69 -1.80 -1.30
CA PHE A 103 -22.50 -0.98 -1.42
C PHE A 103 -22.74 0.20 -2.36
N PRO A 104 -22.51 1.44 -1.90
CA PRO A 104 -22.70 2.60 -2.75
C PRO A 104 -21.65 2.60 -3.87
N LYS A 105 -22.11 2.89 -5.09
CA LYS A 105 -21.23 3.13 -6.23
C LYS A 105 -20.29 4.29 -5.93
N ILE A 106 -19.04 4.17 -6.39
CA ILE A 106 -18.04 5.22 -6.25
C ILE A 106 -18.28 6.28 -7.33
N GLU A 107 -18.32 7.54 -6.91
CA GLU A 107 -18.48 8.69 -7.80
C GLU A 107 -17.24 9.61 -7.80
N THR A 108 -17.17 10.50 -8.79
CA THR A 108 -16.13 11.54 -8.85
C THR A 108 -16.26 12.48 -7.65
N GLY A 109 -15.14 12.81 -7.02
CA GLY A 109 -15.06 13.68 -5.83
C GLY A 109 -15.13 12.91 -4.50
N GLN A 110 -15.38 11.60 -4.52
CA GLN A 110 -15.38 10.80 -3.31
C GLN A 110 -13.98 10.38 -2.88
N LYS A 111 -13.79 10.33 -1.56
CA LYS A 111 -12.59 9.76 -0.95
C LYS A 111 -12.77 8.25 -0.85
N VAL A 112 -11.78 7.51 -1.33
CA VAL A 112 -11.75 6.06 -1.31
C VAL A 112 -10.49 5.56 -0.62
N LYS A 113 -10.58 4.33 -0.14
CA LYS A 113 -9.48 3.51 0.33
C LYS A 113 -9.03 2.62 -0.83
N LYS A 114 -7.73 2.53 -1.06
CA LYS A 114 -7.12 1.68 -2.09
C LYS A 114 -6.20 0.66 -1.45
N VAL A 115 -6.35 -0.60 -1.85
CA VAL A 115 -5.47 -1.70 -1.48
C VAL A 115 -4.90 -2.39 -2.72
N TYR A 116 -3.70 -2.94 -2.60
CA TYR A 116 -3.18 -3.89 -3.58
C TYR A 116 -3.68 -5.29 -3.25
N LEU A 117 -3.95 -6.06 -4.28
CA LEU A 117 -4.51 -7.40 -4.16
C LEU A 117 -3.50 -8.43 -4.62
N ASN A 118 -3.58 -9.62 -4.01
CA ASN A 118 -2.90 -10.79 -4.52
C ASN A 118 -3.56 -11.25 -5.82
N LYS A 119 -2.89 -12.18 -6.52
CA LYS A 119 -3.45 -12.83 -7.72
C LYS A 119 -4.87 -13.33 -7.42
N ASN A 120 -5.83 -12.77 -8.12
CA ASN A 120 -7.26 -13.03 -7.92
C ASN A 120 -7.94 -13.43 -9.23
N ARG A 121 -9.15 -13.96 -9.11
CA ARG A 121 -9.96 -14.45 -10.25
C ARG A 121 -10.33 -13.37 -11.26
N PHE A 122 -10.35 -12.11 -10.83
CA PHE A 122 -10.67 -10.95 -11.67
C PHE A 122 -9.43 -10.33 -12.34
N ASN A 123 -8.24 -10.87 -12.06
CA ASN A 123 -6.95 -10.38 -12.55
C ASN A 123 -6.71 -8.88 -12.24
N LEU A 124 -7.18 -8.41 -11.08
CA LEU A 124 -7.04 -7.03 -10.63
C LEU A 124 -5.79 -6.85 -9.76
N ASP A 125 -4.94 -5.89 -10.09
CA ASP A 125 -3.77 -5.55 -9.27
C ASP A 125 -4.12 -4.79 -7.98
N ALA A 126 -5.18 -3.97 -8.05
CA ALA A 126 -5.57 -3.08 -6.97
C ALA A 126 -7.08 -2.84 -7.03
N LEU A 127 -7.67 -2.59 -5.87
CA LEU A 127 -9.09 -2.27 -5.73
C LEU A 127 -9.23 -1.03 -4.85
N SER A 128 -10.19 -0.18 -5.23
CA SER A 128 -10.56 0.99 -4.44
C SER A 128 -12.00 0.83 -3.94
N TYR A 129 -12.25 1.14 -2.68
CA TYR A 129 -13.55 0.99 -2.03
C TYR A 129 -13.85 2.22 -1.15
N PRO A 130 -15.13 2.59 -0.96
CA PRO A 130 -15.49 3.82 -0.24
C PRO A 130 -15.33 3.68 1.28
N SER A 131 -15.93 2.66 1.88
CA SER A 131 -15.97 2.46 3.33
C SER A 131 -15.21 1.22 3.74
N GLU A 132 -15.69 0.05 3.33
CA GLU A 132 -15.15 -1.26 3.68
C GLU A 132 -14.97 -2.12 2.43
N LEU A 133 -14.03 -3.06 2.50
CA LEU A 133 -13.80 -4.04 1.44
C LEU A 133 -14.91 -5.11 1.48
N PRO A 134 -15.71 -5.28 0.41
CA PRO A 134 -16.75 -6.29 0.38
C PRO A 134 -16.16 -7.69 0.51
N LYS A 135 -16.62 -8.45 1.51
CA LYS A 135 -16.16 -9.81 1.76
C LYS A 135 -16.64 -10.77 0.66
N GLU A 136 -17.73 -10.41 -0.01
CA GLU A 136 -18.36 -11.13 -1.11
C GLU A 136 -17.43 -11.28 -2.32
N PHE A 137 -16.46 -10.37 -2.50
CA PHE A 137 -15.50 -10.46 -3.59
C PHE A 137 -14.44 -11.55 -3.38
N ASN A 138 -14.33 -12.10 -2.16
CA ASN A 138 -13.34 -13.11 -1.77
C ASN A 138 -11.90 -12.74 -2.20
N LEU A 139 -11.56 -11.46 -1.99
CA LEU A 139 -10.28 -10.88 -2.38
C LEU A 139 -9.33 -10.84 -1.19
N THR A 140 -8.08 -11.25 -1.42
CA THR A 140 -7.01 -11.17 -0.43
C THR A 140 -6.10 -9.99 -0.72
N VAL A 141 -5.81 -9.21 0.31
CA VAL A 141 -4.90 -8.05 0.24
C VAL A 141 -3.47 -8.54 0.20
N ASP A 142 -2.66 -7.92 -0.66
CA ASP A 142 -1.23 -8.18 -0.77
C ASP A 142 -0.47 -7.28 0.23
N PHE A 143 -0.24 -7.80 1.43
CA PHE A 143 0.45 -7.06 2.50
C PHE A 143 1.90 -6.73 2.13
N ASP A 144 2.59 -7.59 1.39
CA ASP A 144 3.98 -7.39 0.97
C ASP A 144 4.07 -6.18 0.04
N ARG A 145 3.23 -6.15 -1.00
CA ARG A 145 3.19 -5.03 -1.95
C ARG A 145 2.71 -3.74 -1.30
N MET A 146 1.79 -3.84 -0.34
CA MET A 146 1.35 -2.69 0.44
C MET A 146 2.49 -2.13 1.30
N PHE A 147 3.20 -2.97 2.06
CA PHE A 147 4.32 -2.57 2.89
C PHE A 147 5.48 -2.00 2.06
N ALA A 148 5.79 -2.62 0.92
CA ALA A 148 6.78 -2.13 -0.03
C ALA A 148 6.50 -0.68 -0.47
N LYS A 149 5.25 -0.38 -0.85
CA LYS A 149 4.88 0.96 -1.31
C LYS A 149 4.69 1.97 -0.19
N LEU A 150 4.20 1.53 0.97
CA LEU A 150 3.87 2.42 2.08
C LEU A 150 5.06 2.75 2.97
N VAL A 151 5.87 1.75 3.31
CA VAL A 151 6.92 1.85 4.34
C VAL A 151 8.29 1.74 3.69
N THR A 152 8.53 0.71 2.89
CA THR A 152 9.85 0.45 2.28
C THR A 152 10.31 1.64 1.42
N GLN A 153 9.48 2.13 0.50
CA GLN A 153 9.84 3.28 -0.36
C GLN A 153 10.24 4.55 0.41
N PRO A 154 9.51 4.98 1.46
CA PRO A 154 9.98 6.03 2.36
C PRO A 154 11.31 5.78 3.06
N ILE A 155 11.48 4.58 3.62
CA ILE A 155 12.66 4.24 4.42
C ILE A 155 13.88 4.04 3.53
N GLU A 156 13.71 3.47 2.34
CA GLU A 156 14.74 3.35 1.32
C GLU A 156 15.31 4.73 0.95
N ARG A 157 14.46 5.72 0.66
CA ARG A 157 14.89 7.10 0.40
C ARG A 157 15.62 7.72 1.60
N LEU A 158 15.22 7.39 2.82
CA LEU A 158 15.93 7.84 4.03
C LEU A 158 17.30 7.19 4.12
N TYR A 159 17.38 5.88 3.89
CA TYR A 159 18.61 5.09 3.98
C TYR A 159 19.62 5.53 2.92
N GLU A 160 19.18 5.73 1.68
CA GLU A 160 19.99 6.31 0.62
C GLU A 160 20.55 7.68 1.00
N ALA A 161 19.74 8.54 1.63
CA ALA A 161 20.17 9.87 2.05
C ALA A 161 21.22 9.86 3.18
N ILE A 162 21.25 8.81 4.01
CA ILE A 162 22.25 8.62 5.07
C ILE A 162 23.39 7.66 4.66
N GLY A 163 23.37 7.14 3.43
CA GLY A 163 24.38 6.22 2.90
C GLY A 163 24.26 4.77 3.38
N TRP A 164 23.07 4.34 3.81
CA TRP A 164 22.78 2.99 4.28
C TRP A 164 22.06 2.15 3.23
N ARG A 165 22.10 0.82 3.36
CA ARG A 165 21.33 -0.11 2.52
C ARG A 165 20.22 -0.77 3.32
N LEU A 166 19.01 -0.69 2.79
CA LEU A 166 17.84 -1.30 3.40
C LEU A 166 17.88 -2.82 3.18
N PRO A 167 17.67 -3.65 4.22
CA PRO A 167 17.59 -5.09 4.05
C PRO A 167 16.29 -5.45 3.31
N VAL A 168 16.34 -6.53 2.53
CA VAL A 168 15.14 -7.07 1.88
C VAL A 168 14.25 -7.74 2.94
N VAL A 169 12.97 -7.37 2.98
CA VAL A 169 11.98 -7.96 3.88
C VAL A 169 10.87 -8.60 3.04
N GLY A 170 10.72 -9.92 3.15
CA GLY A 170 9.76 -10.73 2.41
C GLY A 170 10.40 -11.99 1.80
N LYS A 171 9.89 -13.15 2.23
CA LYS A 171 10.30 -14.55 1.91
C LYS A 171 11.80 -14.83 1.96
N GLU A 172 12.17 -15.51 3.05
CA GLU A 172 13.48 -16.07 3.33
C GLU A 172 14.57 -15.01 3.33
N VAL A 173 14.89 -14.55 4.54
CA VAL A 173 16.19 -13.96 4.80
C VAL A 173 17.21 -15.04 4.42
N GLN A 174 17.68 -15.05 3.17
CA GLN A 174 19.07 -15.40 2.93
C GLN A 174 19.80 -14.44 3.86
N THR A 175 20.18 -14.94 5.04
CA THR A 175 21.26 -14.36 5.79
C THR A 175 22.35 -14.12 4.76
N ASP A 176 22.62 -12.85 4.46
CA ASP A 176 23.69 -12.49 3.55
C ASP A 176 24.89 -13.30 4.02
N LEU A 177 25.43 -14.14 3.14
CA LEU A 177 26.53 -15.05 3.49
C LEU A 177 27.70 -14.27 4.12
N PHE A 178 27.82 -12.98 3.78
CA PHE A 178 28.75 -12.01 4.34
C PHE A 178 28.51 -11.67 5.83
N GLU A 179 27.25 -11.61 6.32
CA GLU A 179 26.96 -11.46 7.75
C GLU A 179 27.40 -12.69 8.56
N MET A 180 27.48 -13.87 7.92
CA MET A 180 27.92 -15.12 8.57
C MET A 180 29.45 -15.23 8.65
N PHE A 181 30.20 -14.56 7.77
CA PHE A 181 31.67 -14.58 7.73
C PHE A 181 32.36 -13.35 8.32
N GLY A 182 31.62 -12.37 8.83
CA GLY A 182 32.19 -11.24 9.59
C GLY A 182 33.23 -10.42 8.82
N MET A 183 33.10 -10.33 7.49
CA MET A 183 33.91 -9.47 6.62
C MET A 183 33.13 -8.25 6.15
#